data_AF-X1HC79-F1
#
_entry.id   AF-X1HC79-F1
#
_cell.length_a   1.000
_cell.length_b   1.000
_cell.length_c   1.000
_cell.angle_alpha   90.00
_cell.angle_beta   90.00
_cell.angle_gamma   90.00
#
_symmetry.space_group_name_H-M   'P 1'
#
loop_
_entity.id
_entity.type
_entity.pdbx_description
1 polymer ?
#
loop_
_entity_poly.entity_id
_entity_poly.type
_entity_poly.pdbx_seq_one_letter_code
_entity_poly.pdbx_strand_id
1 'polypeptide(L)'
;VLFVQCENNTMAEKFGKGINMELDFSATPKDEDGNIFAWTICDFTLKEAIIMGVVKLPLRGRVKKARGYVSATPQEQYSVWLNAGIQRWREYEKQLAKLSKKSVLFVQCENNTMADNIYGYLDSLPDLKDRVLLIHTDSTGEIKKSEIPELREKAKNIDSFQAKEIAIVSTMMLNEGWDVKNVNIIVGLRAFTSKRNILPEQVIGRGLRKMFPGLNPSPGKCINTLEIIGNDKFLDLVDILEKQENLKLPEFDIKEPISLPTIFVEEEKKDKDMEIPILTP
;
A
#
# COMPACT_ATOMS: atom_id res chain seq x y z
N VAL A 1 7.44 0.68 -17.21
CA VAL A 1 8.44 0.35 -18.24
C VAL A 1 7.75 0.02 -19.54
N LEU A 2 8.26 0.53 -20.66
CA LEU A 2 7.74 0.27 -22.01
C LEU A 2 8.65 -0.71 -22.74
N PHE A 3 8.05 -1.68 -23.40
CA PHE A 3 8.71 -2.77 -24.11
C PHE A 3 8.21 -2.88 -25.53
N VAL A 4 9.10 -3.15 -26.48
CA VAL A 4 8.73 -3.42 -27.88
C VAL A 4 8.93 -4.89 -28.16
N GLN A 5 7.85 -5.60 -28.50
CA GLN A 5 7.96 -6.95 -29.05
C GLN A 5 7.76 -6.86 -30.58
N CYS A 6 8.84 -7.06 -31.32
CA CYS A 6 8.80 -7.17 -32.78
C CYS A 6 9.09 -8.62 -33.15
N GLU A 7 8.04 -9.34 -33.55
CA GLU A 7 7.98 -10.33 -34.63
C GLU A 7 6.94 -11.41 -34.29
N ASN A 8 6.00 -11.61 -35.22
CA ASN A 8 5.13 -12.77 -35.20
C ASN A 8 5.01 -13.28 -36.64
N ASN A 9 6.10 -13.83 -37.18
CA ASN A 9 6.14 -14.45 -38.51
C ASN A 9 5.02 -15.49 -38.67
N THR A 10 4.69 -16.18 -37.58
CA THR A 10 3.55 -17.10 -37.45
C THR A 10 2.18 -16.47 -37.75
N MET A 11 1.96 -15.19 -37.42
CA MET A 11 0.70 -14.51 -37.75
C MET A 11 0.63 -14.11 -39.21
N ALA A 12 1.74 -13.63 -39.77
CA ALA A 12 1.82 -13.29 -41.19
C ALA A 12 1.58 -14.54 -42.06
N GLU A 13 2.16 -15.69 -41.69
CA GLU A 13 1.95 -16.96 -42.37
C GLU A 13 0.50 -17.48 -42.27
N LYS A 14 -0.15 -17.35 -41.11
CA LYS A 14 -1.51 -17.89 -40.88
C LYS A 14 -2.63 -16.98 -41.38
N PHE A 15 -2.45 -15.66 -41.35
CA PHE A 15 -3.54 -14.70 -41.56
C PHE A 15 -3.26 -13.69 -42.66
N GLY A 16 -2.12 -13.79 -43.35
CA GLY A 16 -1.74 -12.88 -44.45
C GLY A 16 -1.43 -11.45 -44.02
N LYS A 17 -1.46 -11.16 -42.70
CA LYS A 17 -1.13 -9.89 -42.07
C LYS A 17 -0.48 -10.15 -40.71
N GLY A 18 0.58 -9.39 -40.40
CA GLY A 18 1.25 -9.40 -39.10
C GLY A 18 0.94 -8.16 -38.26
N ILE A 19 1.56 -8.08 -37.09
CA ILE A 19 1.55 -6.90 -36.23
C ILE A 19 2.83 -6.08 -36.52
N ASN A 20 2.68 -4.77 -36.73
CA ASN A 20 3.83 -3.89 -37.00
C ASN A 20 4.63 -3.55 -35.73
N MET A 21 3.96 -3.45 -34.58
CA MET A 21 4.56 -3.13 -33.29
C MET A 21 3.61 -3.56 -32.17
N GLU A 22 4.14 -4.23 -31.15
CA GLU A 22 3.47 -4.48 -29.88
C GLU A 22 4.21 -3.74 -28.78
N LEU A 23 3.47 -2.90 -28.06
CA LEU A 23 3.97 -2.11 -26.95
C LEU A 23 3.34 -2.62 -25.67
N ASP A 24 4.18 -3.03 -24.71
CA ASP A 24 3.72 -3.54 -23.43
C ASP A 24 4.23 -2.70 -22.25
N PHE A 25 3.44 -2.66 -21.18
CA PHE A 25 3.71 -1.88 -19.98
C PHE A 25 3.80 -2.78 -18.76
N SER A 26 4.95 -2.78 -18.09
CA SER A 26 5.13 -3.50 -16.83
C SER A 26 5.57 -2.56 -15.70
N ALA A 27 5.02 -2.79 -14.51
CA ALA A 27 5.47 -2.20 -13.24
C ALA A 27 6.62 -3.00 -12.61
N THR A 28 6.84 -4.24 -13.06
CA THR A 28 7.89 -5.16 -12.61
C THR A 28 8.56 -5.77 -13.83
N PRO A 29 9.42 -5.00 -14.53
CA PRO A 29 10.03 -5.35 -15.82
C PRO A 29 11.13 -6.42 -15.74
N LYS A 30 11.09 -7.30 -14.74
CA LYS A 30 12.18 -8.22 -14.38
C LYS A 30 11.77 -9.67 -14.67
N ASP A 31 12.72 -10.47 -15.16
CA ASP A 31 12.57 -11.93 -15.29
C ASP A 31 12.69 -12.65 -13.92
N GLU A 32 12.59 -13.98 -13.90
CA GLU A 32 12.67 -14.79 -12.68
C GLU A 32 14.04 -14.67 -11.98
N ASP A 33 15.09 -14.37 -12.73
CA ASP A 33 16.45 -14.15 -12.26
C ASP A 33 16.70 -12.70 -11.81
N GLY A 34 15.70 -11.82 -11.98
CA GLY A 34 15.73 -10.42 -11.57
C GLY A 34 16.35 -9.46 -12.59
N ASN A 35 16.67 -9.92 -13.80
CA ASN A 35 17.19 -9.08 -14.87
C ASN A 35 16.06 -8.35 -15.59
N ILE A 36 16.30 -7.11 -15.99
CA ILE A 36 15.36 -6.35 -16.82
C ILE A 36 15.23 -7.02 -18.19
N PHE A 37 14.02 -7.18 -18.73
CA PHE A 37 13.85 -7.82 -20.04
C PHE A 37 14.63 -7.06 -21.13
N ALA A 38 15.31 -7.80 -22.00
CA ALA A 38 16.26 -7.24 -22.96
C ALA A 38 15.66 -6.20 -23.92
N TRP A 39 14.35 -6.27 -24.16
CA TRP A 39 13.62 -5.37 -25.05
C TRP A 39 13.01 -4.14 -24.32
N THR A 40 13.47 -3.82 -23.09
CA THR A 40 13.11 -2.54 -22.43
C THR A 40 13.65 -1.39 -23.25
N ILE A 41 12.76 -0.48 -23.65
CA ILE A 41 13.16 0.77 -24.32
C ILE A 41 13.06 1.99 -23.40
N CYS A 42 12.29 1.91 -22.33
CA CYS A 42 12.17 2.99 -21.34
C CYS A 42 11.81 2.43 -19.97
N ASP A 43 12.62 2.77 -18.97
CA ASP A 43 12.39 2.46 -17.56
C ASP A 43 12.08 3.74 -16.77
N PHE A 44 11.14 3.65 -15.84
CA PHE A 44 10.81 4.68 -14.87
C PHE A 44 10.67 3.99 -13.51
N THR A 45 11.74 4.05 -12.75
CA THR A 45 11.97 3.26 -11.54
C THR A 45 11.15 3.77 -10.36
N LEU A 46 11.00 2.93 -9.33
CA LEU A 46 10.36 3.36 -8.09
C LEU A 46 11.16 4.49 -7.41
N LYS A 47 12.49 4.42 -7.47
CA LYS A 47 13.37 5.50 -6.99
C LYS A 47 13.05 6.83 -7.65
N GLU A 48 12.95 6.88 -8.97
CA GLU A 48 12.64 8.12 -9.68
C GLU A 48 11.25 8.64 -9.29
N ALA A 49 10.27 7.75 -9.21
CA ALA A 49 8.93 8.11 -8.77
C ALA A 49 8.90 8.73 -7.36
N ILE A 50 9.71 8.20 -6.43
CA ILE A 50 9.83 8.71 -5.05
C ILE A 50 10.55 10.07 -5.04
N ILE A 51 11.71 10.18 -5.71
CA ILE A 51 12.52 11.42 -5.76
C ILE A 51 11.70 12.56 -6.38
N MET A 52 10.93 12.26 -7.43
CA MET A 52 10.09 13.25 -8.11
C MET A 52 8.78 13.56 -7.37
N GLY A 53 8.46 12.87 -6.27
CA GLY A 53 7.20 13.08 -5.53
C GLY A 53 5.95 12.71 -6.32
N VAL A 54 6.07 11.81 -7.30
CA VAL A 54 4.96 11.31 -8.12
C VAL A 54 4.12 10.31 -7.31
N VAL A 55 4.77 9.56 -6.43
CA VAL A 55 4.16 8.62 -5.49
C VAL A 55 4.31 9.11 -4.04
N LYS A 56 3.67 8.43 -3.10
CA LYS A 56 3.94 8.61 -1.67
C LYS A 56 5.38 8.22 -1.34
N LEU A 57 5.91 8.84 -0.29
CA LEU A 57 7.19 8.49 0.27
C LEU A 57 7.01 7.38 1.31
N PRO A 58 7.50 6.15 1.07
CA PRO A 58 7.48 5.10 2.07
C PRO A 58 8.47 5.40 3.21
N LEU A 59 8.03 5.18 4.45
CA LEU A 59 8.80 5.41 5.67
C LEU A 59 8.95 4.10 6.44
N ARG A 60 10.15 3.80 6.92
CA ARG A 60 10.44 2.62 7.75
C ARG A 60 10.17 2.93 9.23
N GLY A 61 9.22 2.23 9.84
CA GLY A 61 8.85 2.41 11.24
C GLY A 61 9.76 1.63 12.18
N ARG A 62 10.38 2.34 13.13
CA ARG A 62 11.20 1.71 14.19
C ARG A 62 10.36 1.47 15.44
N VAL A 63 10.18 0.18 15.79
CA VAL A 63 9.59 -0.21 17.07
C VAL A 63 10.72 -0.49 18.08
N LYS A 64 10.97 0.45 19.00
CA LYS A 64 11.99 0.28 20.05
C LYS A 64 11.67 -0.93 20.95
N LYS A 65 12.68 -1.77 21.19
CA LYS A 65 12.59 -3.00 22.02
C LYS A 65 11.52 -3.99 21.54
N ALA A 66 11.21 -4.03 20.24
CA ALA A 66 10.35 -5.07 19.71
C ALA A 66 11.02 -6.43 19.84
N ARG A 67 10.47 -7.28 20.69
CA ARG A 67 10.63 -8.73 20.60
C ARG A 67 9.25 -9.29 20.42
N GLY A 68 9.08 -10.18 19.44
CA GLY A 68 7.88 -11.00 19.39
C GLY A 68 7.79 -11.81 20.69
N TYR A 69 6.57 -11.99 21.19
CA TYR A 69 6.35 -12.94 22.28
C TYR A 69 6.42 -14.35 21.70
N VAL A 70 7.01 -15.29 22.44
CA VAL A 70 6.87 -16.71 22.08
C VAL A 70 5.47 -17.11 22.49
N SER A 71 4.54 -17.09 21.54
CA SER A 71 3.17 -17.55 21.69
C SER A 71 2.77 -18.39 20.49
N ALA A 72 1.91 -19.37 20.73
CA ALA A 72 1.25 -20.13 19.67
C ALA A 72 0.14 -19.31 18.98
N THR A 73 -0.33 -18.23 19.63
CA THR A 73 -1.38 -17.36 19.11
C THR A 73 -0.76 -16.22 18.29
N PRO A 74 -1.05 -16.10 16.98
CA PRO A 74 -0.45 -15.08 16.12
C PRO A 74 -0.64 -13.64 16.65
N GLN A 75 -1.83 -13.27 17.11
CA GLN A 75 -2.07 -11.92 17.65
C GLN A 75 -1.15 -11.56 18.84
N GLU A 76 -0.80 -12.54 19.69
CA GLU A 76 0.07 -12.34 20.84
C GLU A 76 1.53 -12.27 20.37
N GLN A 77 1.92 -13.21 19.50
CA GLN A 77 3.26 -13.28 18.93
C GLN A 77 3.65 -11.95 18.25
N TYR A 78 2.72 -11.36 17.49
CA TYR A 78 2.93 -10.16 16.70
C TYR A 78 2.36 -8.88 17.32
N SER A 79 1.87 -8.96 18.57
CA SER A 79 1.17 -7.87 19.26
C SER A 79 1.94 -6.55 19.25
N VAL A 80 3.27 -6.57 19.36
CA VAL A 80 4.10 -5.36 19.39
C VAL A 80 3.97 -4.54 18.10
N TRP A 81 4.07 -5.19 16.94
CA TRP A 81 3.96 -4.51 15.63
C TRP A 81 2.50 -4.21 15.28
N LEU A 82 1.59 -5.12 15.63
CA LEU A 82 0.18 -4.96 15.36
C LEU A 82 -0.40 -3.78 16.14
N ASN A 83 -0.14 -3.70 17.44
CA ASN A 83 -0.58 -2.59 18.28
C ASN A 83 0.03 -1.27 17.85
N ALA A 84 1.31 -1.27 17.45
CA ALA A 84 1.96 -0.10 16.89
C ALA A 84 1.25 0.40 15.63
N GLY A 85 0.93 -0.50 14.69
CA GLY A 85 0.18 -0.15 13.49
C GLY A 85 -1.23 0.35 13.77
N ILE A 86 -1.96 -0.26 14.70
CA ILE A 86 -3.31 0.18 15.10
C ILE A 86 -3.27 1.56 15.76
N GLN A 87 -2.30 1.81 16.66
CA GLN A 87 -2.15 3.11 17.30
C GLN A 87 -1.83 4.20 16.26
N ARG A 88 -0.93 3.92 15.32
CA ARG A 88 -0.63 4.82 14.20
C ARG A 88 -1.83 5.09 13.32
N TRP A 89 -2.59 4.04 13.00
CA TRP A 89 -3.81 4.17 12.24
C TRP A 89 -4.83 5.09 12.93
N ARG A 90 -5.04 4.95 14.25
CA ARG A 90 -5.92 5.83 15.04
C ARG A 90 -5.50 7.30 14.97
N GLU A 91 -4.20 7.57 15.04
CA GLU A 91 -3.66 8.92 14.91
C GLU A 91 -3.91 9.50 13.51
N TYR A 92 -3.66 8.72 12.44
CA TYR A 92 -3.98 9.14 11.08
C TYR A 92 -5.46 9.41 10.90
N GLU A 93 -6.33 8.49 11.36
CA GLU A 93 -7.78 8.61 11.24
C GLU A 93 -8.28 9.89 11.91
N LYS A 94 -7.79 10.20 13.12
CA LYS A 94 -8.14 11.44 13.85
C LYS A 94 -7.75 12.70 13.08
N GLN A 95 -6.59 12.72 12.44
CA GLN A 95 -6.12 13.89 11.69
C GLN A 95 -6.84 14.00 10.33
N LEU A 96 -7.02 12.90 9.63
CA LEU A 96 -7.65 12.85 8.31
C LEU A 96 -9.16 13.09 8.37
N ALA A 97 -9.82 12.75 9.48
CA ALA A 97 -11.23 13.08 9.71
C ALA A 97 -11.49 14.59 9.55
N LYS A 98 -10.54 15.45 9.96
CA LYS A 98 -10.62 16.92 9.79
C LYS A 98 -10.60 17.36 8.32
N LEU A 99 -10.07 16.53 7.44
CA LEU A 99 -9.97 16.75 6.00
C LEU A 99 -11.06 16.00 5.23
N SER A 100 -12.04 15.41 5.94
CA SER A 100 -13.00 14.48 5.36
C SER A 100 -12.26 13.40 4.55
N LYS A 101 -11.27 12.75 5.15
CA LYS A 101 -10.57 11.60 4.56
C LYS A 101 -10.54 10.48 5.61
N LYS A 102 -10.43 9.25 5.12
CA LYS A 102 -10.27 8.04 5.95
C LYS A 102 -8.85 7.54 5.81
N SER A 103 -8.34 6.91 6.87
CA SER A 103 -7.10 6.16 6.88
C SER A 103 -7.39 4.68 6.68
N VAL A 104 -6.60 3.99 5.84
CA VAL A 104 -6.68 2.54 5.66
C VAL A 104 -5.44 1.87 6.28
N LEU A 105 -5.70 0.91 7.16
CA LEU A 105 -4.70 -0.01 7.73
C LEU A 105 -4.63 -1.28 6.89
N PHE A 106 -3.44 -1.66 6.42
CA PHE A 106 -3.23 -2.91 5.69
C PHE A 106 -2.33 -3.85 6.49
N VAL A 107 -2.81 -5.05 6.81
CA VAL A 107 -2.04 -6.07 7.52
C VAL A 107 -1.74 -7.25 6.61
N GLN A 108 -0.45 -7.50 6.37
CA GLN A 108 0.02 -8.60 5.53
C GLN A 108 0.42 -9.80 6.40
N CYS A 109 -0.32 -10.89 6.26
CA CYS A 109 -0.14 -12.15 6.96
C CYS A 109 0.59 -13.18 6.09
N GLU A 110 1.18 -14.19 6.73
CA GLU A 110 1.90 -15.28 6.06
C GLU A 110 0.98 -16.35 5.48
N ASN A 111 -0.06 -16.72 6.23
CA ASN A 111 -0.97 -17.82 5.91
C ASN A 111 -2.37 -17.55 6.47
N ASN A 112 -3.34 -18.35 6.03
CA ASN A 112 -4.77 -18.11 6.30
C ASN A 112 -5.08 -18.22 7.80
N THR A 113 -4.48 -19.17 8.50
CA THR A 113 -4.63 -19.32 9.95
C THR A 113 -4.20 -18.06 10.72
N MET A 114 -3.09 -17.44 10.30
CA MET A 114 -2.66 -16.16 10.85
C MET A 114 -3.66 -15.06 10.50
N ALA A 115 -4.10 -14.96 9.25
CA ALA A 115 -5.05 -13.94 8.83
C ALA A 115 -6.39 -14.03 9.56
N ASP A 116 -6.95 -15.23 9.73
CA ASP A 116 -8.18 -15.46 10.50
C ASP A 116 -8.02 -15.00 11.95
N ASN A 117 -6.88 -15.34 12.58
CA ASN A 117 -6.60 -14.95 13.96
C ASN A 117 -6.45 -13.43 14.12
N ILE A 118 -5.70 -12.80 13.22
CA ILE A 118 -5.51 -11.34 13.21
C ILE A 118 -6.81 -10.61 12.89
N TYR A 119 -7.60 -11.12 11.95
CA TYR A 119 -8.93 -10.59 11.65
C TYR A 119 -9.82 -10.63 12.88
N GLY A 120 -9.93 -11.78 13.56
CA GLY A 120 -10.73 -11.90 14.78
C GLY A 120 -10.30 -10.94 15.88
N TYR A 121 -8.98 -10.70 16.02
CA TYR A 121 -8.48 -9.68 16.93
C TYR A 121 -8.89 -8.26 16.51
N LEU A 122 -8.65 -7.85 15.27
CA LEU A 122 -9.02 -6.52 14.80
C LEU A 122 -10.53 -6.29 14.88
N ASP A 123 -11.33 -7.28 14.53
CA ASP A 123 -12.79 -7.23 14.58
C ASP A 123 -13.35 -7.20 16.03
N SER A 124 -12.54 -7.61 17.02
CA SER A 124 -12.88 -7.47 18.44
C SER A 124 -12.70 -6.04 18.98
N LEU A 125 -11.94 -5.20 18.29
CA LEU A 125 -11.64 -3.84 18.74
C LEU A 125 -12.83 -2.90 18.47
N PRO A 126 -13.29 -2.09 19.45
CA PRO A 126 -14.49 -1.28 19.30
C PRO A 126 -14.51 -0.33 18.08
N ASP A 127 -13.35 0.15 17.65
CA ASP A 127 -13.18 1.10 16.55
C ASP A 127 -13.00 0.43 15.18
N LEU A 128 -12.72 -0.87 15.15
CA LEU A 128 -12.54 -1.67 13.94
C LEU A 128 -13.62 -2.75 13.74
N LYS A 129 -14.43 -3.02 14.77
CA LYS A 129 -15.50 -4.01 14.74
C LYS A 129 -16.44 -3.83 13.55
N ASP A 130 -16.66 -4.91 12.83
CA ASP A 130 -17.42 -5.00 11.58
C ASP A 130 -16.89 -4.11 10.43
N ARG A 131 -15.65 -3.60 10.53
CA ARG A 131 -15.00 -2.70 9.57
C ARG A 131 -13.66 -3.23 9.06
N VAL A 132 -13.42 -4.52 9.23
CA VAL A 132 -12.22 -5.20 8.73
C VAL A 132 -12.60 -6.06 7.53
N LEU A 133 -11.80 -5.99 6.46
CA LEU A 133 -11.93 -6.85 5.29
C LEU A 133 -10.88 -7.96 5.34
N LEU A 134 -11.32 -9.21 5.36
CA LEU A 134 -10.45 -10.39 5.33
C LEU A 134 -10.32 -10.91 3.89
N ILE A 135 -9.09 -11.10 3.41
CA ILE A 135 -8.80 -11.57 2.05
C ILE A 135 -7.73 -12.66 2.06
N HIS A 136 -8.13 -13.91 1.85
CA HIS A 136 -7.22 -15.05 1.68
C HIS A 136 -7.80 -16.12 0.74
N THR A 137 -6.98 -17.10 0.36
CA THR A 137 -7.41 -18.27 -0.45
C THR A 137 -8.11 -19.32 0.42
N ASP A 138 -8.77 -20.29 -0.20
CA ASP A 138 -9.19 -21.52 0.46
C ASP A 138 -8.03 -22.52 0.59
N SER A 139 -8.34 -23.73 1.09
CA SER A 139 -7.38 -24.82 1.33
C SER A 139 -6.71 -25.38 0.08
N THR A 140 -7.22 -25.07 -1.12
CA THR A 140 -6.63 -25.44 -2.42
C THR A 140 -5.67 -24.39 -2.96
N GLY A 141 -5.58 -23.22 -2.31
CA GLY A 141 -4.81 -22.08 -2.80
C GLY A 141 -5.56 -21.26 -3.85
N GLU A 142 -6.81 -21.60 -4.18
CA GLU A 142 -7.71 -20.77 -4.97
C GLU A 142 -8.65 -19.99 -4.04
N ILE A 143 -9.11 -18.81 -4.44
CA ILE A 143 -10.23 -18.17 -3.73
C ILE A 143 -11.50 -18.79 -4.31
N LYS A 144 -12.52 -19.10 -3.50
CA LYS A 144 -13.84 -19.50 -4.01
C LYS A 144 -14.32 -18.48 -5.04
N LYS A 145 -14.45 -18.90 -6.31
CA LYS A 145 -14.79 -18.02 -7.45
C LYS A 145 -16.02 -17.15 -7.24
N SER A 146 -16.96 -17.59 -6.40
CA SER A 146 -18.18 -16.86 -6.04
C SER A 146 -17.94 -15.65 -5.12
N GLU A 147 -16.93 -15.70 -4.25
CA GLU A 147 -16.63 -14.64 -3.25
C GLU A 147 -15.58 -13.63 -3.76
N ILE A 148 -14.85 -14.00 -4.83
CA ILE A 148 -13.80 -13.17 -5.44
C ILE A 148 -14.29 -11.78 -5.87
N PRO A 149 -15.39 -11.64 -6.63
CA PRO A 149 -15.73 -10.35 -7.22
C PRO A 149 -16.11 -9.32 -6.16
N GLU A 150 -16.90 -9.73 -5.17
CA GLU A 150 -17.37 -8.85 -4.09
C GLU A 150 -16.21 -8.40 -3.18
N LEU A 151 -15.36 -9.32 -2.74
CA LEU A 151 -14.20 -8.97 -1.91
C LEU A 151 -13.23 -8.05 -2.65
N ARG A 152 -13.02 -8.26 -3.96
CA ARG A 152 -12.21 -7.37 -4.79
C ARG A 152 -12.84 -6.01 -4.97
N GLU A 153 -14.16 -5.94 -5.15
CA GLU A 153 -14.89 -4.68 -5.26
C GLU A 153 -14.82 -3.88 -3.95
N LYS A 154 -15.01 -4.54 -2.80
CA LYS A 154 -14.83 -3.91 -1.48
C LYS A 154 -13.41 -3.43 -1.28
N ALA A 155 -12.41 -4.26 -1.59
CA ALA A 155 -11.01 -3.88 -1.47
C ALA A 155 -10.66 -2.69 -2.37
N LYS A 156 -11.17 -2.65 -3.61
CA LYS A 156 -10.94 -1.57 -4.57
C LYS A 156 -11.57 -0.25 -4.13
N ASN A 157 -12.72 -0.31 -3.46
CA ASN A 157 -13.48 0.87 -3.05
C ASN A 157 -13.29 1.24 -1.57
N ILE A 158 -12.35 0.61 -0.85
CA ILE A 158 -12.20 0.78 0.61
C ILE A 158 -11.90 2.23 1.03
N ASP A 159 -11.29 3.04 0.15
CA ASP A 159 -11.03 4.45 0.42
C ASP A 159 -12.20 5.38 0.09
N SER A 160 -13.32 4.83 -0.40
CA SER A 160 -14.57 5.57 -0.61
C SER A 160 -15.19 6.03 0.70
N PHE A 161 -15.87 7.16 0.66
CA PHE A 161 -16.69 7.65 1.77
C PHE A 161 -17.80 6.67 2.16
N GLN A 162 -18.29 5.89 1.19
CA GLN A 162 -19.36 4.91 1.39
C GLN A 162 -18.85 3.57 1.94
N ALA A 163 -17.55 3.29 1.82
CA ALA A 163 -16.97 2.06 2.34
C ALA A 163 -17.05 2.02 3.87
N LYS A 164 -17.51 0.90 4.40
CA LYS A 164 -17.60 0.65 5.84
C LYS A 164 -16.22 0.28 6.38
N GLU A 165 -15.50 -0.53 5.62
CA GLU A 165 -14.22 -1.10 5.93
C GLU A 165 -13.11 -0.04 5.91
N ILE A 166 -12.17 -0.17 6.85
CA ILE A 166 -11.03 0.75 7.07
C ILE A 166 -9.75 -0.01 7.40
N ALA A 167 -9.84 -1.33 7.53
CA ALA A 167 -8.70 -2.21 7.68
C ALA A 167 -8.83 -3.40 6.72
N ILE A 168 -7.69 -3.87 6.20
CA ILE A 168 -7.60 -5.08 5.40
C ILE A 168 -6.60 -6.03 6.06
N VAL A 169 -6.99 -7.30 6.21
CA VAL A 169 -6.08 -8.38 6.59
C VAL A 169 -5.97 -9.33 5.39
N SER A 170 -4.75 -9.57 4.90
CA SER A 170 -4.58 -10.42 3.72
C SER A 170 -3.36 -11.34 3.78
N THR A 171 -3.52 -12.54 3.23
CA THR A 171 -2.42 -13.50 2.95
C THR A 171 -1.94 -13.44 1.51
N MET A 172 -2.79 -12.87 0.64
CA MET A 172 -2.53 -12.76 -0.78
C MET A 172 -1.91 -11.41 -1.11
N MET A 173 -1.35 -11.35 -2.30
CA MET A 173 -1.20 -10.07 -2.97
C MET A 173 -2.60 -9.66 -3.43
N LEU A 174 -3.03 -8.44 -3.12
CA LEU A 174 -4.21 -7.88 -3.77
C LEU A 174 -3.98 -7.94 -5.29
N ASN A 175 -5.01 -8.05 -6.12
CA ASN A 175 -4.77 -8.24 -7.55
C ASN A 175 -4.12 -7.01 -8.22
N GLU A 176 -3.52 -7.19 -9.39
CA GLU A 176 -3.20 -6.08 -10.29
C GLU A 176 -4.43 -5.17 -10.45
N GLY A 177 -4.25 -3.86 -10.29
CA GLY A 177 -5.34 -2.88 -10.33
C GLY A 177 -5.96 -2.48 -8.98
N TRP A 178 -5.41 -2.92 -7.83
CA TRP A 178 -5.76 -2.30 -6.55
C TRP A 178 -5.25 -0.84 -6.51
N ASP A 179 -6.19 0.10 -6.66
CA ASP A 179 -5.97 1.55 -6.72
C ASP A 179 -6.56 2.23 -5.48
N VAL A 180 -5.88 2.10 -4.33
CA VAL A 180 -6.33 2.72 -3.09
C VAL A 180 -5.35 3.79 -2.67
N LYS A 181 -5.85 5.02 -2.54
CA LYS A 181 -5.05 6.20 -2.19
C LYS A 181 -4.93 6.41 -0.69
N ASN A 182 -5.82 5.81 0.10
CA ASN A 182 -5.89 6.04 1.53
C ASN A 182 -5.13 5.03 2.39
N VAL A 183 -4.32 4.15 1.81
CA VAL A 183 -3.42 3.27 2.60
C VAL A 183 -2.35 4.14 3.25
N ASN A 184 -2.42 4.34 4.55
CA ASN A 184 -1.43 5.13 5.29
C ASN A 184 -0.44 4.22 6.03
N ILE A 185 -0.85 3.02 6.42
CA ILE A 185 -0.07 2.11 7.28
C ILE A 185 -0.11 0.70 6.71
N ILE A 186 1.07 0.10 6.54
CA ILE A 186 1.25 -1.32 6.26
C ILE A 186 1.89 -1.98 7.48
N VAL A 187 1.24 -3.02 8.01
CA VAL A 187 1.79 -3.89 9.04
C VAL A 187 2.16 -5.23 8.41
N GLY A 188 3.44 -5.47 8.24
CA GLY A 188 3.99 -6.70 7.69
C GLY A 188 4.33 -7.71 8.78
N LEU A 189 3.59 -8.82 8.82
CA LEU A 189 3.81 -9.92 9.78
C LEU A 189 4.42 -11.17 9.13
N ARG A 190 4.43 -11.20 7.79
CA ARG A 190 4.93 -12.32 7.00
C ARG A 190 6.45 -12.41 7.02
N ALA A 191 6.96 -13.61 7.29
CA ALA A 191 8.33 -13.98 7.00
C ALA A 191 8.48 -14.32 5.50
N PHE A 192 9.42 -13.69 4.80
CA PHE A 192 9.73 -14.06 3.42
C PHE A 192 10.93 -15.02 3.43
N THR A 193 10.65 -16.32 3.62
CA THR A 193 11.64 -17.37 3.43
C THR A 193 11.60 -17.82 1.96
N SER A 194 12.72 -17.68 1.28
CA SER A 194 12.94 -17.74 -0.17
C SER A 194 12.42 -18.99 -0.90
N LYS A 195 11.74 -18.77 -2.04
CA LYS A 195 11.75 -19.58 -3.31
C LYS A 195 10.76 -19.05 -4.37
N ARG A 196 9.75 -18.27 -3.98
CA ARG A 196 8.97 -17.41 -4.88
C ARG A 196 9.35 -15.97 -4.56
N ASN A 197 10.13 -15.33 -5.43
CA ASN A 197 10.55 -13.94 -5.30
C ASN A 197 9.32 -13.03 -5.39
N ILE A 198 8.59 -12.85 -4.29
CA ILE A 198 7.59 -11.79 -4.20
C ILE A 198 8.38 -10.49 -4.20
N LEU A 199 8.19 -9.70 -5.26
CA LEU A 199 8.87 -8.44 -5.40
C LEU A 199 8.39 -7.49 -4.29
N PRO A 200 9.28 -6.91 -3.48
CA PRO A 200 8.91 -5.90 -2.47
C PRO A 200 8.01 -4.79 -3.05
N GLU A 201 8.23 -4.44 -4.32
CA GLU A 201 7.45 -3.51 -5.12
C GLU A 201 5.96 -3.92 -5.21
N GLN A 202 5.66 -5.22 -5.26
CA GLN A 202 4.28 -5.72 -5.30
C GLN A 202 3.57 -5.63 -3.95
N VAL A 203 4.30 -5.61 -2.83
CA VAL A 203 3.73 -5.49 -1.48
C VAL A 203 3.54 -4.02 -1.11
N ILE A 204 4.57 -3.20 -1.35
CA ILE A 204 4.59 -1.78 -0.95
C ILE A 204 3.93 -0.90 -2.00
N GLY A 205 4.14 -1.17 -3.30
CA GLY A 205 3.68 -0.33 -4.42
C GLY A 205 2.17 -0.10 -4.46
N ARG A 206 1.45 -1.03 -3.85
CA ARG A 206 0.01 -1.02 -3.61
C ARG A 206 -0.46 0.13 -2.71
N GLY A 207 0.36 0.56 -1.76
CA GLY A 207 0.06 1.67 -0.86
C GLY A 207 0.60 3.02 -1.33
N LEU A 208 1.34 3.08 -2.43
CA LEU A 208 2.15 4.26 -2.80
C LEU A 208 1.38 5.37 -3.53
N ARG A 209 0.10 5.21 -3.83
CA ARG A 209 -0.65 6.25 -4.55
C ARG A 209 -0.92 7.47 -3.67
N LYS A 210 -0.73 8.68 -4.21
CA LYS A 210 -0.92 9.94 -3.47
C LYS A 210 -2.38 10.12 -3.07
N MET A 211 -2.61 10.41 -1.79
CA MET A 211 -3.90 10.82 -1.26
C MET A 211 -4.22 12.27 -1.65
N PHE A 212 -3.19 13.13 -1.68
CA PHE A 212 -3.29 14.54 -2.06
C PHE A 212 -2.48 14.77 -3.35
N PRO A 213 -3.08 14.64 -4.55
CA PRO A 213 -2.34 14.66 -5.81
C PRO A 213 -1.50 15.93 -6.04
N GLY A 214 -2.01 17.09 -5.60
CA GLY A 214 -1.36 18.39 -5.74
C GLY A 214 -0.27 18.69 -4.71
N LEU A 215 0.00 17.80 -3.76
CA LEU A 215 1.02 18.00 -2.74
C LEU A 215 2.17 17.01 -2.90
N ASN A 216 3.40 17.48 -2.74
CA ASN A 216 4.57 16.61 -2.67
C ASN A 216 4.64 15.88 -1.33
N PRO A 217 5.23 14.67 -1.29
CA PRO A 217 5.47 13.97 -0.04
C PRO A 217 6.28 14.80 0.96
N SER A 218 5.87 14.78 2.22
CA SER A 218 6.57 15.50 3.29
C SER A 218 6.48 14.69 4.59
N PRO A 219 7.57 13.98 4.98
CA PRO A 219 7.62 13.17 6.20
C PRO A 219 7.24 13.95 7.46
N GLY A 220 7.83 15.14 7.66
CA GLY A 220 7.57 15.96 8.85
C GLY A 220 6.16 16.53 8.93
N LYS A 221 5.39 16.48 7.83
CA LYS A 221 3.97 16.89 7.77
C LYS A 221 3.03 15.71 7.54
N CYS A 222 3.56 14.48 7.50
CA CYS A 222 2.82 13.25 7.17
C CYS A 222 2.00 13.34 5.86
N ILE A 223 2.39 14.23 4.93
CA ILE A 223 1.69 14.43 3.65
C ILE A 223 2.19 13.38 2.67
N ASN A 224 1.27 12.60 2.07
CA ASN A 224 1.59 11.58 1.08
C ASN A 224 2.76 10.67 1.53
N THR A 225 2.68 10.18 2.77
CA THR A 225 3.58 9.18 3.33
C THR A 225 2.90 7.82 3.40
N LEU A 226 3.70 6.75 3.33
CA LEU A 226 3.26 5.38 3.59
C LEU A 226 4.12 4.80 4.71
N GLU A 227 3.54 4.57 5.88
CA GLU A 227 4.27 4.04 7.03
C GLU A 227 4.30 2.52 6.99
N ILE A 228 5.52 1.96 7.02
CA ILE A 228 5.75 0.52 6.95
C ILE A 228 6.26 0.06 8.31
N ILE A 229 5.48 -0.79 8.98
CA ILE A 229 5.78 -1.36 10.29
C ILE A 229 5.81 -2.88 10.12
N GLY A 230 6.78 -3.56 10.70
CA GLY A 230 6.82 -5.02 10.60
C GLY A 230 7.91 -5.64 11.44
N ASN A 231 7.87 -6.96 11.54
CA ASN A 231 8.96 -7.73 12.13
C ASN A 231 10.22 -7.65 11.28
N ASP A 232 11.36 -8.05 11.85
CA ASP A 232 12.65 -7.97 11.16
C ASP A 232 12.61 -8.71 9.80
N LYS A 233 11.96 -9.88 9.76
CA LYS A 233 11.81 -10.67 8.53
C LYS A 233 11.01 -9.98 7.42
N PHE A 234 10.05 -9.13 7.78
CA PHE A 234 9.32 -8.33 6.82
C PHE A 234 10.15 -7.12 6.39
N LEU A 235 10.86 -6.49 7.33
CA LEU A 235 11.72 -5.35 7.06
C LEU A 235 12.93 -5.72 6.18
N ASP A 236 13.36 -6.99 6.18
CA ASP A 236 14.34 -7.49 5.21
C ASP A 236 13.90 -7.26 3.75
N LEU A 237 12.59 -7.26 3.46
CA LEU A 237 12.09 -6.89 2.11
C LEU A 237 12.34 -5.41 1.79
N VAL A 238 12.22 -4.55 2.78
CA VAL A 238 12.53 -3.12 2.63
C VAL A 238 14.03 -2.97 2.36
N ASP A 239 14.87 -3.73 3.07
CA ASP A 239 16.31 -3.74 2.83
C ASP A 239 16.69 -4.23 1.42
N ILE A 240 15.94 -5.21 0.87
CA ILE A 240 16.09 -5.65 -0.53
C ILE A 240 15.70 -4.53 -1.49
N LEU A 241 14.55 -3.89 -1.27
CA LEU A 241 14.07 -2.77 -2.09
C LEU A 241 15.11 -1.63 -2.11
N GLU A 242 15.61 -1.24 -0.94
CA GLU A 242 16.60 -0.16 -0.80
C GLU A 242 17.88 -0.45 -1.60
N LYS A 243 18.32 -1.71 -1.59
CA LYS A 243 19.49 -2.16 -2.37
C LYS A 243 19.23 -2.18 -3.86
N GLN A 244 18.09 -2.73 -4.29
CA GLN A 244 17.74 -2.83 -5.71
C GLN A 244 17.55 -1.46 -6.35
N GLU A 245 16.85 -0.56 -5.66
CA GLU A 245 16.59 0.79 -6.13
C GLU A 245 17.78 1.73 -5.87
N ASN A 246 18.78 1.31 -5.08
CA ASN A 246 19.86 2.18 -4.59
C ASN A 246 19.28 3.48 -3.99
N LEU A 247 18.34 3.30 -3.06
CA LEU A 247 17.60 4.34 -2.36
C LEU A 247 17.51 3.97 -0.89
N LYS A 248 17.81 4.90 0.02
CA LYS A 248 17.55 4.70 1.44
C LYS A 248 16.24 5.35 1.84
N LEU A 249 15.33 4.58 2.41
CA LEU A 249 14.07 5.09 2.91
C LEU A 249 14.29 5.79 4.25
N PRO A 250 13.60 6.93 4.48
CA PRO A 250 13.63 7.59 5.78
C PRO A 250 12.99 6.70 6.85
N GLU A 251 13.55 6.78 8.06
CA GLU A 251 13.04 6.08 9.23
C GLU A 251 12.26 7.06 10.13
N PHE A 252 11.26 6.54 10.83
CA PHE A 252 10.53 7.29 11.86
C PHE A 252 10.40 6.48 13.15
N ASP A 253 10.34 7.14 14.30
CA ASP A 253 9.95 6.50 15.56
C ASP A 253 8.42 6.46 15.65
N ILE A 254 7.85 5.31 16.00
CA ILE A 254 6.40 5.14 16.13
C ILE A 254 5.80 6.02 17.25
N LYS A 255 6.63 6.58 18.13
CA LYS A 255 6.19 7.55 19.15
C LYS A 255 6.12 9.00 18.67
N GLU A 256 6.66 9.34 17.50
CA GLU A 256 6.63 10.71 16.97
C GLU A 256 5.20 11.10 16.58
N PRO A 257 4.60 12.20 17.03
CA PRO A 257 3.20 12.49 16.76
C PRO A 257 2.91 12.73 15.26
N ILE A 258 1.75 12.29 14.77
CA ILE A 258 1.29 12.62 13.41
C ILE A 258 0.80 14.07 13.35
N SER A 259 1.43 14.87 12.49
CA SER A 259 1.11 16.28 12.28
C SER A 259 0.76 16.55 10.82
N LEU A 260 -0.53 16.46 10.49
CA LEU A 260 -1.06 16.89 9.19
C LEU A 260 -1.46 18.36 9.27
N PRO A 261 -0.81 19.27 8.52
CA PRO A 261 -1.24 20.67 8.49
C PRO A 261 -2.63 20.72 7.86
N THR A 262 -3.61 21.13 8.65
CA THR A 262 -5.01 21.25 8.23
C THR A 262 -5.32 22.74 8.14
N ILE A 263 -5.65 23.22 6.95
CA ILE A 263 -6.20 24.57 6.74
C ILE A 263 -7.67 24.37 6.41
N PHE A 264 -8.55 24.88 7.24
CA PHE A 264 -9.99 24.83 7.06
C PHE A 264 -10.57 26.20 7.38
N VAL A 265 -11.71 26.50 6.77
CA VAL A 265 -12.48 27.70 7.12
C VAL A 265 -13.05 27.48 8.51
N GLU A 266 -12.73 28.38 9.44
CA GLU A 266 -13.41 28.41 10.73
C GLU A 266 -14.83 28.95 10.52
N GLU A 267 -15.84 28.08 10.61
CA GLU A 267 -17.26 28.47 10.45
C GLU A 267 -17.67 29.60 11.41
N GLU A 268 -17.06 29.68 12.60
CA GLU A 268 -17.27 30.77 13.56
C GLU A 268 -16.77 32.15 13.07
N LYS A 269 -15.91 32.18 12.04
CA LYS A 269 -15.37 33.39 11.42
C LYS A 269 -15.94 33.63 10.03
N LYS A 270 -17.04 32.97 9.66
CA LYS A 270 -17.70 33.14 8.35
C LYS A 270 -18.23 34.56 8.15
N ASP A 271 -18.55 35.26 9.23
CA ASP A 271 -18.88 36.69 9.25
C ASP A 271 -17.72 37.59 8.85
N LYS A 272 -16.49 37.06 8.84
CA LYS A 272 -15.25 37.74 8.41
C LYS A 272 -14.81 37.33 7.02
N ASP A 273 -15.63 36.58 6.29
CA ASP A 273 -15.37 36.27 4.89
C ASP A 273 -15.41 37.56 4.06
N MET A 274 -14.34 37.81 3.31
CA MET A 274 -14.20 39.02 2.50
C MET A 274 -14.45 38.65 1.04
N GLU A 275 -15.53 39.19 0.48
CA GLU A 275 -15.80 39.05 -0.95
C GLU A 275 -14.68 39.75 -1.74
N ILE A 276 -13.97 38.99 -2.58
CA ILE A 276 -12.94 39.57 -3.45
C ILE A 276 -13.67 40.36 -4.55
N PRO A 277 -13.46 41.69 -4.64
CA PRO A 277 -14.16 42.48 -5.63
C PRO A 277 -13.74 42.05 -7.04
N ILE A 278 -14.72 41.83 -7.90
CA ILE A 278 -14.48 41.59 -9.32
C ILE A 278 -14.07 42.93 -9.94
N LEU A 279 -12.80 43.03 -10.35
CA LEU A 279 -12.31 44.18 -11.08
C LEU A 279 -12.85 44.12 -12.52
N THR A 280 -13.76 45.02 -12.87
CA THR A 280 -14.13 45.27 -14.28
C THR A 280 -12.97 45.99 -15.00
N PRO A 281 -12.77 45.74 -16.31
CA PRO A 281 -11.64 46.28 -17.09
C PRO A 281 -11.54 47.81 -17.07
#